data_AF-S4R846-F1
#
_entry.id   AF-S4R846-F1
#
_cell.length_a   1.000
_cell.length_b   1.000
_cell.length_c   1.000
_cell.angle_alpha   90.00
_cell.angle_beta   90.00
_cell.angle_gamma   90.00
#
_symmetry.space_group_name_H-M   'P 1'
#
loop_
_entity.id
_entity.type
_entity.pdbx_description
1 polymer ?
#
loop_
_entity_poly.entity_id
_entity_poly.type
_entity_poly.pdbx_seq_one_letter_code
_entity_poly.pdbx_strand_id
1 'polypeptide(L)' 'AVEQMLQKTAGKYCVGDEVTMADLCLVPQVYNATRFKVDLAAFPTLRRVHEALEQLEAFRVAHAVRQPDTPPELRQ' A
#
# COMPACT_ATOMS: atom_id res chain seq x y z
N ALA A 1 -0.06 -7.53 14.17
CA ALA A 1 -1.46 -7.09 14.32
C ALA A 1 -2.18 -6.99 12.96
N VAL A 2 -1.77 -6.09 12.05
CA VAL A 2 -2.45 -5.90 10.74
C VAL A 2 -2.48 -7.17 9.88
N GLU A 3 -1.35 -7.85 9.69
CA GLU A 3 -1.29 -9.10 8.91
C GLU A 3 -2.29 -10.16 9.40
N GLN A 4 -2.40 -10.35 10.71
CA GLN A 4 -3.34 -11.30 11.31
C GLN A 4 -4.82 -10.90 11.11
N MET A 5 -5.12 -9.61 10.99
CA MET A 5 -6.47 -9.14 10.64
C MET A 5 -6.77 -9.38 9.17
N LEU A 6 -5.81 -9.07 8.28
CA LEU A 6 -5.95 -9.27 6.84
C LEU A 6 -6.18 -10.74 6.47
N GLN A 7 -5.59 -11.68 7.19
CA GLN A 7 -5.88 -13.12 7.01
C GLN A 7 -7.36 -13.48 7.17
N LYS A 8 -8.16 -12.66 7.86
CA LYS A 8 -9.59 -12.88 8.10
C LYS A 8 -10.49 -12.04 7.22
N THR A 9 -10.02 -10.85 6.80
CA THR A 9 -10.87 -9.85 6.13
C THR A 9 -10.54 -9.67 4.65
N ALA A 10 -9.30 -9.95 4.24
CA ALA A 10 -8.82 -9.60 2.91
C ALA A 10 -9.37 -10.56 1.85
N GLY A 11 -10.08 -10.00 0.86
CA GLY A 11 -10.29 -10.64 -0.44
C GLY A 11 -9.21 -10.14 -1.40
N LYS A 12 -9.61 -9.50 -2.50
CA LYS A 12 -8.71 -8.77 -3.39
C LYS A 12 -7.98 -7.62 -2.68
N TYR A 13 -8.68 -6.91 -1.79
CA TYR A 13 -8.17 -5.76 -1.04
C TYR A 13 -8.22 -6.02 0.48
N CYS A 14 -8.04 -5.00 1.32
CA CYS A 14 -7.99 -5.16 2.78
C CYS A 14 -9.27 -5.79 3.39
N VAL A 15 -10.43 -5.49 2.80
CA VAL A 15 -11.74 -5.95 3.25
C VAL A 15 -12.58 -6.37 2.03
N GLY A 16 -12.66 -7.68 1.78
CA GLY A 16 -13.34 -8.20 0.59
C GLY A 16 -12.67 -7.77 -0.72
N ASP A 17 -13.48 -7.55 -1.76
CA ASP A 17 -13.01 -7.34 -3.13
C ASP A 17 -13.16 -5.90 -3.64
N GLU A 18 -13.63 -4.98 -2.79
CA GLU A 18 -13.77 -3.56 -3.10
C GLU A 18 -12.77 -2.71 -2.30
N VAL A 19 -12.32 -1.59 -2.87
CA VAL A 19 -11.42 -0.66 -2.19
C VAL A 19 -12.17 0.03 -1.07
N THR A 20 -11.56 0.07 0.11
CA THR A 20 -12.11 0.69 1.32
C THR A 20 -11.13 1.69 1.92
N MET A 21 -11.56 2.38 2.99
CA MET A 21 -10.68 3.25 3.76
C MET A 21 -9.47 2.51 4.36
N ALA A 22 -9.56 1.20 4.61
CA ALA A 22 -8.43 0.41 5.09
C ALA A 22 -7.27 0.41 4.08
N ASP A 23 -7.58 0.35 2.80
CA ASP A 23 -6.60 0.36 1.70
C ASP A 23 -5.91 1.73 1.57
N LEU A 24 -6.70 2.81 1.74
CA LEU A 24 -6.19 4.19 1.77
C LEU A 24 -5.19 4.42 2.90
N CYS A 25 -5.38 3.74 4.05
CA CYS A 25 -4.44 3.77 5.16
C CYS A 25 -3.25 2.82 4.96
N LEU A 26 -3.46 1.69 4.26
CA LEU A 26 -2.43 0.67 4.07
C LEU A 26 -1.29 1.16 3.18
N VAL A 27 -1.60 1.65 1.98
CA VAL A 27 -0.59 2.04 0.97
C VAL A 27 0.47 3.03 1.50
N PRO A 28 0.10 4.19 2.08
CA PRO A 28 1.10 5.11 2.62
C PRO A 28 1.89 4.52 3.79
N GLN A 29 1.28 3.62 4.57
CA GLN A 29 1.99 2.95 5.68
C GLN A 29 3.02 1.94 5.15
N VAL A 30 2.72 1.21 4.08
CA VAL A 30 3.67 0.30 3.42
C VAL A 30 4.80 1.06 2.74
N TYR A 31 4.51 2.22 2.14
CA TYR A 31 5.54 3.14 1.63
C TYR A 31 6.50 3.57 2.75
N ASN A 32 5.97 3.98 3.92
CA ASN A 32 6.80 4.33 5.08
C ASN A 32 7.62 3.14 5.57
N ALA A 33 7.02 1.94 5.68
CA ALA A 33 7.72 0.74 6.11
C ALA A 33 8.91 0.42 5.17
N THR A 34 8.70 0.54 3.86
CA THR A 34 9.77 0.39 2.86
C THR A 34 10.85 1.46 3.01
N ARG A 35 10.46 2.73 3.17
CA ARG A 35 11.38 3.85 3.39
C ARG A 35 12.25 3.66 4.64
N PHE A 36 11.70 3.05 5.70
CA PHE A 36 12.43 2.73 6.93
C PHE A 36 13.04 1.33 6.95
N LYS A 37 13.09 0.63 5.81
CA LYS A 37 13.73 -0.68 5.64
C LYS A 37 13.16 -1.78 6.55
N VAL A 38 11.86 -1.71 6.84
CA VAL A 38 11.15 -2.80 7.52
C VAL A 38 11.08 -4.00 6.57
N ASP A 39 11.40 -5.20 7.07
CA ASP A 39 11.24 -6.42 6.29
C ASP A 39 9.76 -6.79 6.15
N LEU A 40 9.24 -6.62 4.93
CA LEU A 40 7.86 -6.94 4.59
C LEU A 40 7.66 -8.42 4.23
N ALA A 41 8.74 -9.22 4.11
CA ALA A 41 8.62 -10.65 3.79
C ALA A 41 7.81 -11.42 4.83
N ALA A 42 7.81 -10.97 6.09
CA ALA A 42 7.01 -11.52 7.17
C ALA A 42 5.49 -11.25 7.05
N PHE A 43 5.05 -10.43 6.09
CA PHE A 43 3.64 -9.99 5.95
C PHE A 43 3.10 -10.29 4.54
N PRO A 44 2.91 -11.58 4.18
CA PRO A 44 2.56 -11.98 2.82
C PRO A 44 1.17 -11.48 2.36
N THR A 45 0.18 -11.42 3.25
CA THR A 45 -1.17 -10.94 2.90
C THR A 45 -1.16 -9.44 2.65
N LEU A 46 -0.50 -8.69 3.52
CA LEU A 46 -0.28 -7.25 3.36
C LEU A 46 0.43 -6.94 2.04
N ARG A 47 1.49 -7.69 1.70
CA ARG A 47 2.20 -7.51 0.43
C ARG A 47 1.32 -7.76 -0.78
N ARG A 48 0.56 -8.86 -0.79
CA ARG A 48 -0.37 -9.18 -1.87
C ARG A 48 -1.42 -8.08 -2.08
N VAL A 49 -2.01 -7.58 -1.00
CA VAL A 49 -3.00 -6.50 -1.05
C VAL A 49 -2.35 -5.21 -1.58
N HIS A 50 -1.18 -4.84 -1.05
CA HIS A 50 -0.45 -3.66 -1.49
C HIS A 50 -0.12 -3.72 -3.00
N GLU A 51 0.41 -4.86 -3.47
CA GLU A 51 0.72 -5.08 -4.88
C GLU A 51 -0.53 -4.94 -5.78
N ALA A 52 -1.69 -5.38 -5.31
CA ALA A 52 -2.96 -5.23 -6.03
C ALA A 52 -3.46 -3.78 -6.07
N LEU A 53 -3.24 -3.00 -5.00
CA LEU A 53 -3.60 -1.57 -4.93
C LEU A 53 -2.69 -0.71 -5.81
N GLU A 54 -1.40 -1.01 -5.87
CA GLU A 54 -0.42 -0.32 -6.73
C GLU A 54 -0.71 -0.46 -8.24
N GLN A 55 -1.55 -1.43 -8.65
CA GLN A 55 -2.01 -1.53 -10.04
C GLN A 55 -3.10 -0.53 -10.41
N LEU A 56 -3.78 0.05 -9.43
CA LEU A 56 -4.89 0.97 -9.67
C LEU A 56 -4.36 2.37 -9.96
N GLU A 57 -4.86 2.99 -11.04
CA GLU A 57 -4.41 4.32 -11.45
C GLU A 57 -4.55 5.37 -10.35
N ALA A 58 -5.62 5.28 -9.55
CA ALA A 58 -5.85 6.18 -8.42
C ALA A 58 -4.68 6.20 -7.41
N PHE A 59 -4.08 5.05 -7.09
CA PHE A 59 -2.93 4.97 -6.19
C PHE A 59 -1.63 5.40 -6.89
N ARG A 60 -1.49 5.07 -8.18
CA ARG A 60 -0.32 5.47 -8.98
C ARG A 60 -0.21 6.98 -9.09
N VAL A 61 -1.29 7.70 -9.44
CA VAL A 61 -1.26 9.16 -9.54
C VAL A 61 -1.12 9.85 -8.19
N ALA A 62 -1.60 9.21 -7.12
CA ALA A 62 -1.47 9.71 -5.75
C ALA A 62 -0.10 9.43 -5.12
N HIS A 63 0.79 8.68 -5.77
CA HIS A 63 2.08 8.32 -5.21
C HIS A 63 2.94 9.57 -4.91
N ALA A 64 3.67 9.53 -3.80
CA ALA A 64 4.45 10.66 -3.26
C ALA A 64 5.53 11.20 -4.21
N VAL A 65 5.92 10.41 -5.21
CA VAL A 65 6.94 10.78 -6.22
C VAL A 65 6.36 11.48 -7.46
N ARG A 66 5.04 11.65 -7.52
CA ARG A 66 4.31 12.23 -8.65
C ARG A 66 3.55 13.50 -8.27
N GLN A 67 3.82 14.03 -7.07
CA GLN A 67 3.16 15.24 -6.60
C GLN A 67 3.90 16.49 -7.11
N PRO A 68 3.22 17.64 -7.25
CA PRO A 68 3.85 18.87 -7.73
C PRO A 68 5.04 19.33 -6.87
N ASP A 69 5.01 19.03 -5.58
CA ASP A 69 6.00 19.39 -4.57
C ASP A 69 7.07 18.32 -4.36
N THR A 70 7.00 17.17 -5.05
CA THR A 70 8.05 16.16 -5.00
C THR A 70 9.39 16.81 -5.42
N PRO A 71 10.47 16.69 -4.62
CA PRO A 71 11.80 17.16 -5.01
C PRO A 71 12.24 16.55 -6.36
N PRO A 72 12.90 17.31 -7.26
CA PRO A 72 13.26 16.84 -8.60
C PRO A 72 14.02 15.50 -8.61
N GLU A 73 14.88 15.27 -7.63
CA GLU A 73 15.69 14.06 -7.48
C GLU A 73 14.88 12.81 -7.09
N LEU A 74 13.64 12.99 -6.63
CA LEU A 74 12.74 11.90 -6.25
C LEU A 74 11.60 11.68 -7.26
N ARG A 75 11.43 12.56 -8.25
CA ARG A 75 10.35 12.43 -9.26
C ARG A 75 10.61 11.22 -10.17
N GLN A 76 9.57 10.44 -10.43
CA GLN A 76 9.57 9.33 -11.39
C GLN A 76 8.82 9.69 -12.67
#